data_AF-A0A512TSG9-F1
#
_entry.id   AF-A0A512TSG9-F1
#
_cell.length_a   1.000
_cell.length_b   1.000
_cell.length_c   1.000
_cell.angle_alpha   90.00
_cell.angle_beta   90.00
_cell.angle_gamma   90.00
#
_symmetry.space_group_name_H-M   'P 1'
#
loop_
_entity.id
_entity.type
_entity.pdbx_description
1 polymer ?
#
loop_
_entity_poly.entity_id
_entity_poly.type
_entity_poly.pdbx_seq_one_letter_code
_entity_poly.pdbx_strand_id
1 'polypeptide(L)'
;MNLLKNVKVKIKLVVAFLIVAFLIGVVGGVGIVSLENVGENAEKIYNQDLKSVYMLTDMKENSSAIERDMLQLIYVKDSSKEAELEKKIKENIDENNTFTSELEKLSMNYEEKKIFDTFNAELLQYRTLRENVIGFIHAENFSEAEKQYLEISKVRNEMFDSLSKLIEINLNEAKLANDNINSIYTASNRIMTILSIIGFILAIIIGLVLSKDINTPLQIIKLFGEKLANYDLSYEFKLTREDEFGQTGAALFKAQDNIKELVNTIVENSQNMSASS
;
A
#
# COMPACT_ATOMS: atom_id res chain seq x y z
N MET A 1 -22.29 33.14 15.09
CA MET A 1 -22.59 32.32 13.88
C MET A 1 -23.38 33.14 12.86
N ASN A 2 -22.84 34.30 12.42
CA ASN A 2 -23.51 35.18 11.44
C ASN A 2 -23.10 34.87 10.00
N LEU A 3 -21.94 34.27 9.76
CA LEU A 3 -21.44 33.94 8.41
C LEU A 3 -22.32 32.94 7.66
N LEU A 4 -22.91 31.94 8.34
CA LEU A 4 -23.77 30.95 7.68
C LEU A 4 -25.12 31.55 7.25
N LYS A 5 -25.61 32.61 7.88
CA LYS A 5 -26.96 33.15 7.61
C LYS A 5 -27.12 33.80 6.24
N ASN A 6 -26.00 34.19 5.62
CA ASN A 6 -25.98 34.94 4.38
C ASN A 6 -25.44 34.11 3.20
N VAL A 7 -25.09 32.84 3.43
CA VAL A 7 -24.62 31.93 2.39
C VAL A 7 -25.77 31.07 1.89
N LYS A 8 -25.86 30.90 0.57
CA LYS A 8 -26.84 30.00 -0.08
C LYS A 8 -26.74 28.58 0.45
N VAL A 9 -27.87 27.93 0.70
CA VAL A 9 -27.97 26.54 1.19
C VAL A 9 -27.21 25.58 0.27
N LYS A 10 -27.32 25.75 -1.05
CA LYS A 10 -26.57 24.95 -2.03
C LYS A 10 -25.06 24.99 -1.76
N ILE A 11 -24.50 26.17 -1.50
CA ILE A 11 -23.06 26.34 -1.27
C ILE A 11 -22.65 25.65 0.04
N LYS A 12 -23.45 25.79 1.11
CA LYS A 12 -23.18 25.12 2.39
C LYS A 12 -23.09 23.60 2.24
N LEU A 13 -24.05 23.00 1.53
CA LEU A 13 -24.07 21.56 1.29
C LEU A 13 -22.86 21.13 0.45
N VAL A 14 -22.58 21.82 -0.66
CA VAL A 14 -21.44 21.49 -1.53
C VAL A 14 -20.12 21.57 -0.75
N VAL A 15 -19.89 22.63 0.01
CA VAL A 15 -18.66 22.79 0.82
C VAL A 15 -18.55 21.67 1.86
N ALA A 16 -19.64 21.34 2.56
CA ALA A 16 -19.66 20.23 3.52
C ALA A 16 -19.26 18.89 2.90
N PHE A 17 -19.87 18.54 1.76
CA PHE A 17 -19.54 17.31 1.05
C PHE A 17 -18.11 17.33 0.48
N LEU A 18 -17.63 18.48 -0.01
CA LEU A 18 -16.26 18.60 -0.50
C LEU A 18 -15.23 18.38 0.60
N ILE A 19 -15.48 18.87 1.83
CA ILE A 19 -14.58 18.62 2.96
C ILE A 19 -14.51 17.13 3.27
N VAL A 20 -15.66 16.43 3.32
CA VAL A 20 -15.70 14.99 3.58
C VAL A 20 -15.04 14.21 2.43
N ALA A 21 -15.34 14.55 1.18
CA ALA A 21 -14.74 13.93 0.00
C ALA A 21 -13.22 14.13 -0.04
N PHE A 22 -12.73 15.32 0.33
CA PHE A 22 -11.32 15.61 0.44
C PHE A 22 -10.64 14.72 1.49
N LEU A 23 -11.23 14.56 2.68
CA LEU A 23 -10.69 13.68 3.71
C LEU A 23 -10.65 12.21 3.26
N ILE A 24 -11.69 11.74 2.57
CA ILE A 24 -11.71 10.39 1.99
C ILE A 24 -10.58 10.24 0.96
N GLY A 25 -10.39 11.24 0.09
CA GLY A 25 -9.33 11.24 -0.92
C GLY A 25 -7.93 11.20 -0.29
N VAL A 26 -7.69 11.96 0.79
CA VAL A 26 -6.42 11.94 1.51
C VAL A 26 -6.18 10.57 2.15
N VAL A 27 -7.17 10.00 2.85
CA VAL A 27 -7.04 8.68 3.48
C VAL A 27 -6.81 7.58 2.43
N GLY A 28 -7.55 7.62 1.32
CA GLY A 28 -7.38 6.69 0.21
C GLY A 28 -6.00 6.82 -0.44
N GLY A 29 -5.52 8.04 -0.67
CA GLY A 29 -4.19 8.30 -1.23
C GLY A 29 -3.06 7.77 -0.34
N VAL A 30 -3.13 8.03 0.97
CA VAL A 30 -2.16 7.46 1.93
C VAL A 30 -2.19 5.93 1.90
N GLY A 31 -3.39 5.33 1.86
CA GLY A 31 -3.55 3.88 1.78
C GLY A 31 -2.93 3.28 0.52
N ILE A 32 -3.15 3.89 -0.64
CA ILE A 32 -2.58 3.43 -1.92
C ILE A 32 -1.05 3.49 -1.89
N VAL A 33 -0.47 4.64 -1.53
CA VAL A 33 0.99 4.81 -1.46
C VAL A 33 1.60 3.83 -0.45
N SER A 34 0.94 3.61 0.69
CA SER A 34 1.40 2.63 1.68
C SER A 34 1.40 1.21 1.12
N LEU A 35 0.36 0.81 0.40
CA LEU A 35 0.24 -0.53 -0.18
C LEU A 35 1.23 -0.75 -1.33
N GLU A 36 1.49 0.27 -2.14
CA GLU A 36 2.50 0.24 -3.19
C GLU A 36 3.89 -0.02 -2.62
N ASN A 37 4.30 0.73 -1.60
CA ASN A 37 5.58 0.50 -0.92
C ASN A 37 5.67 -0.90 -0.29
N VAL A 38 4.58 -1.40 0.31
CA VAL A 38 4.54 -2.77 0.84
C VAL A 38 4.70 -3.80 -0.28
N GLY A 39 4.04 -3.57 -1.42
CA GLY A 39 4.16 -4.41 -2.61
C GLY A 39 5.59 -4.47 -3.14
N GLU A 40 6.24 -3.32 -3.34
CA GLU A 40 7.62 -3.25 -3.82
C GLU A 40 8.61 -3.93 -2.87
N ASN A 41 8.48 -3.74 -1.55
CA ASN A 41 9.35 -4.39 -0.58
C ASN A 41 9.08 -5.91 -0.52
N ALA A 42 7.83 -6.35 -0.62
CA ALA A 42 7.49 -7.77 -0.68
C ALA A 42 8.03 -8.44 -1.95
N GLU A 43 7.96 -7.73 -3.09
CA GLU A 43 8.53 -8.20 -4.35
C GLU A 43 10.05 -8.30 -4.26
N LYS A 44 10.72 -7.32 -3.67
CA LYS A 44 12.17 -7.38 -3.38
C LYS A 44 12.52 -8.62 -2.55
N ILE A 45 11.83 -8.82 -1.42
CA ILE A 45 12.06 -9.95 -0.52
C ILE A 45 11.96 -11.28 -1.27
N TYR A 46 10.94 -11.43 -2.14
CA TYR A 46 10.72 -12.69 -2.84
C TYR A 46 11.65 -12.87 -4.05
N ASN A 47 11.63 -11.92 -5.00
CA ASN A 47 12.30 -12.05 -6.29
C ASN A 47 13.82 -11.83 -6.22
N GLN A 48 14.31 -11.14 -5.19
CA GLN A 48 15.74 -10.87 -5.01
C GLN A 48 16.29 -11.66 -3.83
N ASP A 49 15.87 -11.33 -2.61
CA ASP A 49 16.56 -11.82 -1.42
C ASP A 49 16.35 -13.33 -1.20
N LEU A 50 15.10 -13.79 -1.17
CA LEU A 50 14.77 -15.20 -0.92
C LEU A 50 15.21 -16.10 -2.07
N LYS A 51 15.02 -15.66 -3.33
CA LYS A 51 15.47 -16.41 -4.51
C LYS A 51 17.00 -16.58 -4.50
N SER A 52 17.74 -15.54 -4.12
CA SER A 52 19.20 -15.63 -3.96
C SER A 52 19.60 -16.60 -2.86
N VAL A 53 18.97 -16.52 -1.68
CA VAL A 53 19.23 -17.45 -0.57
C VAL A 53 18.98 -18.90 -0.99
N TYR A 54 17.88 -19.16 -1.70
CA TYR A 54 17.56 -20.49 -2.24
C TYR A 54 18.68 -20.99 -3.16
N MET A 55 19.03 -20.23 -4.20
CA MET A 55 20.08 -20.61 -5.15
C MET A 55 21.43 -20.84 -4.48
N LEU A 56 21.85 -19.92 -3.59
CA LEU A 56 23.13 -20.01 -2.90
C LEU A 56 23.19 -21.23 -1.96
N THR A 57 22.06 -21.58 -1.32
CA THR A 57 21.96 -22.75 -0.43
C THR A 57 22.02 -24.04 -1.24
N ASP A 58 21.24 -24.14 -2.32
CA ASP A 58 21.26 -25.31 -3.20
C ASP A 58 22.63 -25.45 -3.88
N MET A 59 23.33 -24.36 -4.21
CA MET A 59 24.71 -24.43 -4.71
C MET A 59 25.67 -25.08 -3.70
N LYS A 60 25.51 -24.82 -2.39
CA LYS A 60 26.29 -25.50 -1.34
C LYS A 60 25.93 -26.98 -1.23
N GLU A 61 24.64 -27.31 -1.34
CA GLU A 61 24.16 -28.70 -1.32
C GLU A 61 24.70 -29.48 -2.52
N ASN A 62 24.54 -28.94 -3.73
CA ASN A 62 25.04 -29.50 -4.97
C ASN A 62 26.56 -29.68 -4.96
N SER A 63 27.29 -28.69 -4.45
CA SER A 63 28.76 -28.80 -4.32
C SER A 63 29.18 -29.91 -3.34
N SER A 64 28.42 -30.07 -2.25
CA SER A 64 28.64 -31.16 -1.27
C SER A 64 28.27 -32.53 -1.84
N ALA A 65 27.21 -32.60 -2.66
CA ALA A 65 26.80 -33.80 -3.38
C ALA A 65 27.85 -34.24 -4.42
N ILE A 66 28.35 -33.28 -5.21
CA ILE A 66 29.45 -33.50 -6.17
C ILE A 66 30.68 -34.05 -5.43
N GLU A 67 31.07 -33.45 -4.31
CA GLU A 67 32.19 -33.94 -3.50
C GLU A 67 32.00 -35.39 -3.05
N ARG A 68 30.84 -35.70 -2.47
CA ARG A 68 30.51 -37.06 -2.01
C ARG A 68 30.56 -38.07 -3.15
N ASP A 69 30.02 -37.73 -4.31
CA ASP A 69 29.95 -38.63 -5.46
C ASP A 69 31.36 -38.82 -6.09
N MET A 70 32.19 -37.77 -6.13
CA MET A 70 33.61 -37.87 -6.50
C MET A 70 34.40 -38.76 -5.54
N LEU A 71 34.22 -38.60 -4.23
CA LEU A 71 34.84 -39.47 -3.23
C LEU A 71 34.45 -40.94 -3.44
N GLN A 72 33.19 -41.19 -3.81
CA GLN A 72 32.72 -42.55 -4.08
C GLN A 72 33.41 -43.16 -5.32
N LEU A 73 33.61 -42.36 -6.38
CA LEU A 73 34.39 -42.76 -7.56
C LEU A 73 35.87 -43.04 -7.21
N ILE A 74 36.49 -42.22 -6.37
CA ILE A 74 37.90 -42.37 -5.98
C ILE A 74 38.13 -43.61 -5.10
N TYR A 75 37.28 -43.83 -4.10
CA TYR A 75 37.54 -44.79 -3.02
C TYR A 75 36.76 -46.11 -3.10
N VAL A 76 35.52 -46.11 -3.60
CA VAL A 76 34.69 -47.33 -3.65
C VAL A 76 34.96 -48.12 -4.93
N LYS A 77 35.16 -47.42 -6.06
CA LYS A 77 35.55 -48.02 -7.35
C LYS A 77 34.56 -49.09 -7.86
N ASP A 78 33.27 -48.91 -7.56
CA ASP A 78 32.20 -49.78 -8.05
C ASP A 78 31.80 -49.38 -9.48
N SER A 79 32.39 -50.08 -10.47
CA SER A 79 32.12 -49.86 -11.90
C SER A 79 30.64 -49.91 -12.28
N SER A 80 29.79 -50.59 -11.51
CA SER A 80 28.35 -50.65 -11.80
C SER A 80 27.62 -49.33 -11.51
N LYS A 81 28.22 -48.44 -10.70
CA LYS A 81 27.65 -47.16 -10.28
C LYS A 81 28.31 -45.95 -10.93
N GLU A 82 29.42 -46.14 -11.63
CA GLU A 82 30.23 -45.07 -12.21
C GLU A 82 29.38 -44.13 -13.09
N ALA A 83 28.66 -44.70 -14.06
CA ALA A 83 27.78 -43.93 -14.95
C ALA A 83 26.65 -43.18 -14.20
N GLU A 84 26.14 -43.74 -13.09
CA GLU A 84 25.13 -43.08 -12.27
C GLU A 84 25.72 -41.88 -11.52
N LEU A 85 26.90 -42.04 -10.93
CA LEU A 85 27.59 -41.00 -10.18
C LEU A 85 28.04 -39.85 -11.09
N GLU A 86 28.60 -40.16 -12.25
CA GLU A 86 28.96 -39.14 -13.24
C GLU A 86 27.76 -38.34 -13.72
N LYS A 87 26.63 -39.01 -13.93
CA LYS A 87 25.37 -38.35 -14.29
C LYS A 87 24.93 -37.37 -13.19
N LYS A 88 24.93 -37.80 -11.92
CA LYS A 88 24.59 -36.94 -10.77
C LYS A 88 25.53 -35.73 -10.64
N ILE A 89 26.83 -35.96 -10.79
CA ILE A 89 27.84 -34.89 -10.78
C ILE A 89 27.53 -33.88 -11.88
N LYS A 90 27.24 -34.35 -13.10
CA LYS A 90 26.91 -33.50 -14.24
C LYS A 90 25.62 -32.69 -14.00
N GLU A 91 24.56 -33.31 -13.51
CA GLU A 91 23.29 -32.64 -13.20
C GLU A 91 23.49 -31.50 -12.20
N ASN A 92 24.19 -31.76 -11.09
CA ASN A 92 24.50 -30.74 -10.08
C ASN A 92 25.40 -29.60 -10.63
N ILE A 93 26.33 -29.92 -11.54
CA ILE A 93 27.15 -28.90 -12.22
C ILE A 93 26.29 -28.01 -13.10
N ASP A 94 25.43 -28.60 -13.93
CA ASP A 94 24.59 -27.89 -14.88
C ASP A 94 23.56 -27.00 -14.15
N GLU A 95 23.03 -27.46 -13.01
CA GLU A 95 22.16 -26.66 -12.14
C GLU A 95 22.93 -25.49 -11.50
N ASN A 96 24.11 -25.71 -10.92
CA ASN A 96 24.93 -24.63 -10.35
C ASN A 96 25.32 -23.58 -11.39
N ASN A 97 25.58 -23.98 -12.64
CA ASN A 97 25.85 -23.06 -13.75
C ASN A 97 24.62 -22.20 -14.06
N THR A 98 23.42 -22.79 -14.01
CA THR A 98 22.14 -22.10 -14.17
C THR A 98 21.94 -21.08 -13.05
N PHE A 99 22.11 -21.49 -11.79
CA PHE A 99 22.01 -20.59 -10.63
C PHE A 99 23.01 -19.43 -10.69
N THR A 100 24.27 -19.68 -11.05
CA THR A 100 25.27 -18.62 -11.24
C THR A 100 24.78 -17.58 -12.26
N SER A 101 24.25 -18.05 -13.39
CA SER A 101 23.75 -17.19 -14.47
C SER A 101 22.46 -16.43 -14.10
N GLU A 102 21.64 -16.98 -13.20
CA GLU A 102 20.45 -16.29 -12.68
C GLU A 102 20.82 -15.24 -11.63
N LEU A 103 21.75 -15.55 -10.72
CA LEU A 103 22.26 -14.62 -9.71
C LEU A 103 22.91 -13.40 -10.36
N GLU A 104 23.67 -13.57 -11.44
CA GLU A 104 24.29 -12.46 -12.19
C GLU A 104 23.29 -11.42 -12.74
N LYS A 105 22.03 -11.80 -12.93
CA LYS A 105 20.96 -10.91 -13.42
C LYS A 105 20.28 -10.13 -12.30
N LEU A 106 20.47 -10.55 -11.05
CA LEU A 106 19.88 -9.87 -9.90
C LEU A 106 20.65 -8.59 -9.59
N SER A 107 19.92 -7.60 -9.08
CA SER A 107 20.53 -6.35 -8.65
C SER A 107 21.20 -6.58 -7.29
N MET A 108 22.51 -6.39 -7.23
CA MET A 108 23.31 -6.53 -6.01
C MET A 108 23.76 -5.16 -5.51
N ASN A 109 23.84 -5.02 -4.19
CA ASN A 109 24.49 -3.86 -3.60
C ASN A 109 26.03 -3.95 -3.76
N TYR A 110 26.76 -2.89 -3.42
CA TYR A 110 28.22 -2.84 -3.61
C TYR A 110 28.98 -3.93 -2.84
N GLU A 111 28.58 -4.20 -1.60
CA GLU A 111 29.22 -5.20 -0.73
C GLU A 111 28.95 -6.62 -1.24
N GLU A 112 27.69 -6.91 -1.55
CA GLU A 112 27.25 -8.17 -2.13
C GLU A 112 28.00 -8.45 -3.44
N LYS A 113 28.06 -7.46 -4.34
CA LYS A 113 28.73 -7.60 -5.63
C LYS A 113 30.22 -7.94 -5.47
N LYS A 114 30.91 -7.30 -4.52
CA LYS A 114 32.32 -7.58 -4.24
C LYS A 114 32.53 -9.03 -3.77
N ILE A 115 31.64 -9.53 -2.91
CA ILE A 115 31.72 -10.92 -2.43
C ILE A 115 31.34 -11.90 -3.54
N PHE A 116 30.36 -11.55 -4.37
CA PHE A 116 29.96 -12.37 -5.52
C PHE A 116 31.08 -12.50 -6.56
N ASP A 117 31.82 -11.42 -6.82
CA ASP A 117 32.98 -11.46 -7.72
C ASP A 117 34.12 -12.32 -7.13
N THR A 118 34.30 -12.30 -5.80
CA THR A 118 35.24 -13.17 -5.08
C THR A 118 34.81 -14.63 -5.20
N PHE A 119 33.55 -14.92 -4.94
CA PHE A 119 32.93 -16.24 -5.12
C PHE A 119 33.13 -16.77 -6.54
N ASN A 120 32.92 -15.94 -7.58
CA ASN A 120 33.10 -16.37 -8.97
C ASN A 120 34.55 -16.75 -9.29
N ALA A 121 35.52 -16.05 -8.73
CA ALA A 121 36.94 -16.40 -8.90
C ALA A 121 37.26 -17.74 -8.19
N GLU A 122 36.74 -17.95 -6.99
CA GLU A 122 36.88 -19.20 -6.22
C GLU A 122 36.17 -20.38 -6.93
N LEU A 123 34.96 -20.14 -7.46
CA LEU A 123 34.19 -21.11 -8.24
C LEU A 123 34.93 -21.54 -9.49
N LEU A 124 35.58 -20.61 -10.20
CA LEU A 124 36.39 -20.95 -11.38
C LEU A 124 37.56 -21.87 -11.00
N GLN A 125 38.29 -21.54 -9.93
CA GLN A 125 39.39 -22.39 -9.43
C GLN A 125 38.88 -23.76 -9.00
N TYR A 126 37.76 -23.81 -8.27
CA TYR A 126 37.11 -25.05 -7.85
C TYR A 126 36.71 -25.91 -9.06
N ARG A 127 36.11 -25.32 -10.10
CA ARG A 127 35.73 -26.01 -11.34
C ARG A 127 36.95 -26.65 -12.02
N THR A 128 38.04 -25.91 -12.18
CA THR A 128 39.28 -26.42 -12.79
C THR A 128 39.85 -27.59 -12.01
N LEU A 129 39.96 -27.47 -10.68
CA LEU A 129 40.49 -28.55 -9.85
C LEU A 129 39.58 -29.79 -9.87
N ARG A 130 38.26 -29.60 -9.81
CA ARG A 130 37.27 -30.68 -9.93
C ARG A 130 37.40 -31.42 -11.26
N GLU A 131 37.53 -30.70 -12.37
CA GLU A 131 37.70 -31.28 -13.70
C GLU A 131 39.01 -32.08 -13.82
N ASN A 132 40.10 -31.61 -13.20
CA ASN A 132 41.34 -32.38 -13.12
C ASN A 132 41.15 -33.69 -12.37
N VAL A 133 40.47 -33.67 -11.22
CA VAL A 133 40.16 -34.88 -10.44
C VAL A 133 39.33 -35.87 -11.27
N ILE A 134 38.28 -35.41 -11.94
CA ILE A 134 37.46 -36.25 -12.82
C ILE A 134 38.31 -36.83 -13.97
N GLY A 135 39.18 -36.03 -14.58
CA GLY A 135 40.09 -36.49 -15.62
C GLY A 135 41.05 -37.59 -15.15
N PHE A 136 41.58 -37.49 -13.93
CA PHE A 136 42.40 -38.56 -13.34
C PHE A 136 41.61 -39.82 -13.01
N ILE A 137 40.34 -39.69 -12.60
CA ILE A 137 39.42 -40.82 -12.41
C ILE A 137 39.20 -41.55 -13.75
N HIS A 138 38.90 -40.82 -14.83
CA HIS A 138 38.71 -41.39 -16.18
C HIS A 138 39.96 -42.04 -16.75
N ALA A 139 41.14 -41.56 -16.37
CA ALA A 139 42.42 -42.17 -16.72
C ALA A 139 42.81 -43.35 -15.82
N GLU A 140 41.92 -43.79 -14.92
CA GLU A 140 42.16 -44.81 -13.88
C GLU A 140 43.35 -44.49 -12.94
N ASN A 141 43.80 -43.22 -12.91
CA ASN A 141 44.90 -42.76 -12.08
C ASN A 141 44.40 -42.24 -10.72
N PHE A 142 43.85 -43.17 -9.93
CA PHE A 142 43.24 -42.86 -8.63
C PHE A 142 44.21 -42.24 -7.61
N SER A 143 45.51 -42.54 -7.70
CA SER A 143 46.51 -41.96 -6.80
C SER A 143 46.68 -40.46 -7.03
N GLU A 144 46.69 -40.01 -8.30
CA GLU A 144 46.78 -38.58 -8.59
C GLU A 144 45.43 -37.88 -8.37
N ALA A 145 44.31 -38.58 -8.61
CA ALA A 145 42.97 -38.08 -8.28
C ALA A 145 42.83 -37.77 -6.77
N GLU A 146 43.28 -38.69 -5.89
CA GLU A 146 43.28 -38.48 -4.44
C GLU A 146 44.16 -37.29 -4.03
N LYS A 147 45.37 -37.19 -4.58
CA LYS A 147 46.29 -36.09 -4.29
C LYS A 147 45.69 -34.73 -4.70
N GLN A 148 45.14 -34.64 -5.91
CA GLN A 148 44.48 -33.43 -6.39
C GLN A 148 43.22 -33.08 -5.60
N TYR A 149 42.46 -34.09 -5.17
CA TYR A 149 41.29 -33.89 -4.32
C TYR A 149 41.66 -33.24 -2.98
N LEU A 150 42.80 -33.58 -2.38
CA LEU A 150 43.27 -32.93 -1.15
C LEU A 150 43.57 -31.44 -1.36
N GLU A 151 43.99 -31.02 -2.56
CA GLU A 151 44.24 -29.62 -2.91
C GLU A 151 42.92 -28.82 -3.08
N ILE A 152 41.81 -29.48 -3.47
CA ILE A 152 40.48 -28.86 -3.60
C ILE A 152 39.96 -28.30 -2.28
N SER A 153 40.25 -28.95 -1.15
CA SER A 153 39.60 -28.65 0.14
C SER A 153 39.73 -27.18 0.56
N LYS A 154 40.88 -26.55 0.29
CA LYS A 154 41.11 -25.14 0.63
C LYS A 154 40.21 -24.21 -0.19
N VAL A 155 40.25 -24.34 -1.52
CA VAL A 155 39.47 -23.51 -2.45
C VAL A 155 37.97 -23.71 -2.22
N ARG A 156 37.55 -24.95 -1.94
CA ARG A 156 36.16 -25.24 -1.58
C ARG A 156 35.72 -24.52 -0.32
N ASN A 157 36.53 -24.55 0.75
CA ASN A 157 36.19 -23.88 2.00
C ASN A 157 36.06 -22.37 1.81
N GLU A 158 36.99 -21.75 1.06
CA GLU A 158 36.92 -20.32 0.69
C GLU A 158 35.62 -20.01 -0.09
N MET A 159 35.30 -20.84 -1.10
CA MET A 159 34.05 -20.74 -1.86
C MET A 159 32.80 -20.86 -0.97
N PHE A 160 32.79 -21.80 -0.03
CA PHE A 160 31.67 -22.02 0.90
C PHE A 160 31.51 -20.86 1.90
N ASP A 161 32.61 -20.24 2.31
CA ASP A 161 32.59 -19.04 3.15
C ASP A 161 31.98 -17.87 2.37
N SER A 162 32.35 -17.68 1.11
CA SER A 162 31.76 -16.66 0.24
C SER A 162 30.26 -16.90 0.01
N LEU A 163 29.83 -18.13 -0.28
CA LEU A 163 28.41 -18.49 -0.37
C LEU A 163 27.67 -18.19 0.93
N SER A 164 28.26 -18.50 2.09
CA SER A 164 27.64 -18.25 3.39
C SER A 164 27.47 -16.75 3.67
N LYS A 165 28.46 -15.92 3.30
CA LYS A 165 28.37 -14.46 3.41
C LYS A 165 27.29 -13.89 2.50
N LEU A 166 27.18 -14.38 1.27
CA LEU A 166 26.12 -13.96 0.35
C LEU A 166 24.72 -14.31 0.88
N ILE A 167 24.56 -15.50 1.46
CA ILE A 167 23.32 -15.93 2.13
C ILE A 167 23.00 -14.98 3.29
N GLU A 168 23.97 -14.66 4.15
CA GLU A 168 23.78 -13.77 5.29
C GLU A 168 23.36 -12.35 4.85
N ILE A 169 24.00 -11.81 3.81
CA ILE A 169 23.65 -10.50 3.25
C ILE A 169 22.20 -10.49 2.75
N ASN A 170 21.80 -11.48 1.96
CA ASN A 170 20.43 -11.55 1.43
C ASN A 170 19.40 -11.77 2.55
N LEU A 171 19.70 -12.58 3.56
CA LEU A 171 18.83 -12.72 4.74
C LEU A 171 18.68 -11.41 5.52
N ASN A 172 19.76 -10.63 5.63
CA ASN A 172 19.74 -9.34 6.29
C ASN A 172 18.96 -8.29 5.48
N GLU A 173 19.13 -8.26 4.16
CA GLU A 173 18.34 -7.40 3.26
C GLU A 173 16.84 -7.72 3.33
N ALA A 174 16.47 -9.01 3.32
CA ALA A 174 15.08 -9.45 3.48
C ALA A 174 14.51 -8.99 4.83
N LYS A 175 15.30 -9.10 5.90
CA LYS A 175 14.92 -8.64 7.24
C LYS A 175 14.70 -7.12 7.26
N LEU A 176 15.62 -6.34 6.68
CA LEU A 176 15.49 -4.88 6.60
C LEU A 176 14.26 -4.46 5.80
N ALA A 177 13.97 -5.11 4.68
CA ALA A 177 12.77 -4.87 3.89
C ALA A 177 11.49 -5.19 4.69
N ASN A 178 11.48 -6.30 5.45
CA ASN A 178 10.36 -6.65 6.32
C ASN A 178 10.17 -5.64 7.48
N ASP A 179 11.27 -5.19 8.09
CA ASP A 179 11.22 -4.18 9.15
C ASP A 179 10.71 -2.82 8.60
N ASN A 180 11.09 -2.48 7.36
CA ASN A 180 10.57 -1.31 6.66
C ASN A 180 9.06 -1.43 6.38
N ILE A 181 8.58 -2.59 5.90
CA ILE A 181 7.15 -2.89 5.73
C ILE A 181 6.39 -2.66 7.04
N ASN A 182 6.91 -3.16 8.15
CA ASN A 182 6.28 -2.98 9.46
C ASN A 182 6.25 -1.51 9.90
N SER A 183 7.33 -0.76 9.63
CA SER A 183 7.38 0.68 9.92
C SER A 183 6.36 1.46 9.10
N ILE A 184 6.28 1.20 7.79
CA ILE A 184 5.28 1.78 6.88
C ILE A 184 3.86 1.44 7.36
N TYR A 185 3.60 0.16 7.65
CA TYR A 185 2.29 -0.29 8.13
C TYR A 185 1.87 0.44 9.41
N THR A 186 2.75 0.49 10.42
CA THR A 186 2.41 1.13 11.70
C THR A 186 2.20 2.64 11.56
N ALA A 187 3.04 3.33 10.78
CA ALA A 187 2.89 4.76 10.51
C ALA A 187 1.61 5.07 9.73
N SER A 188 1.38 4.37 8.60
CA SER A 188 0.20 4.56 7.75
C SER A 188 -1.09 4.24 8.49
N ASN A 189 -1.13 3.12 9.22
CA ASN A 189 -2.31 2.74 10.00
C ASN A 189 -2.63 3.78 11.09
N ARG A 190 -1.61 4.31 11.77
CA ARG A 190 -1.80 5.38 12.77
C ARG A 190 -2.36 6.65 12.13
N ILE A 191 -1.79 7.09 11.01
CA ILE A 191 -2.24 8.29 10.29
C ILE A 191 -3.68 8.11 9.79
N MET A 192 -3.97 7.00 9.12
CA MET A 192 -5.31 6.70 8.61
C MET A 192 -6.34 6.61 9.72
N THR A 193 -6.01 6.00 10.87
CA THR A 193 -6.89 5.93 12.04
C THR A 193 -7.21 7.33 12.59
N ILE A 194 -6.18 8.17 12.77
CA ILE A 194 -6.36 9.54 13.27
C ILE A 194 -7.22 10.36 12.30
N LEU A 195 -6.92 10.31 11.00
CA LEU A 195 -7.69 11.02 9.97
C LEU A 195 -9.13 10.54 9.88
N SER A 196 -9.37 9.23 10.03
CA SER A 196 -10.72 8.65 10.03
C SER A 196 -11.53 9.11 11.23
N ILE A 197 -10.93 9.15 12.43
CA ILE A 197 -11.58 9.66 13.65
C ILE A 197 -11.91 11.16 13.50
N ILE A 198 -10.95 11.96 13.03
CA ILE A 198 -11.16 13.39 12.80
C ILE A 198 -12.27 13.61 11.77
N GLY A 199 -12.23 12.89 10.66
CA GLY A 199 -13.25 12.98 9.61
C GLY A 199 -14.64 12.57 10.09
N PHE A 200 -14.72 11.52 10.92
CA PHE A 200 -15.96 11.08 11.54
C PHE A 200 -16.56 12.16 12.47
N ILE A 201 -15.75 12.70 13.38
CA ILE A 201 -16.18 13.76 14.30
C ILE A 201 -16.62 15.00 13.50
N LEU A 202 -15.84 15.38 12.49
CA LEU A 202 -16.12 16.55 11.65
C LEU A 202 -17.40 16.37 10.83
N ALA A 203 -17.67 15.17 10.29
CA ALA A 203 -18.91 14.85 9.61
C ALA A 203 -20.14 14.98 10.55
N ILE A 204 -20.03 14.51 11.80
CA ILE A 204 -21.09 14.68 12.80
C ILE A 204 -21.32 16.17 13.10
N ILE A 205 -20.26 16.92 13.37
CA ILE A 205 -20.37 18.36 13.69
C ILE A 205 -21.02 19.11 12.52
N ILE A 206 -20.55 18.88 11.29
CA ILE A 206 -21.13 19.49 10.09
C ILE A 206 -22.61 19.11 9.95
N GLY A 207 -22.94 17.82 10.13
CA GLY A 207 -24.31 17.33 10.05
C GLY A 207 -25.23 18.01 11.06
N LEU A 208 -24.81 18.13 12.33
CA LEU A 208 -25.57 18.80 13.38
C LEU A 208 -25.72 20.30 13.12
N VAL A 209 -24.65 20.98 12.70
CA VAL A 209 -24.67 22.42 12.38
C VAL A 209 -25.59 22.70 11.20
N LEU A 210 -25.48 21.94 10.12
CA LEU A 210 -26.34 22.12 8.94
C LEU A 210 -27.79 21.75 9.24
N SER A 211 -28.03 20.66 9.96
CA SER A 211 -29.38 20.27 10.38
C SER A 211 -30.06 21.39 11.16
N LYS A 212 -29.37 22.00 12.13
CA LYS A 212 -29.88 23.15 12.87
C LYS A 212 -30.06 24.39 11.99
N ASP A 213 -29.06 24.73 11.16
CA ASP A 213 -29.09 25.92 10.31
C ASP A 213 -30.20 25.89 9.25
N ILE A 214 -30.57 24.70 8.78
CA ILE A 214 -31.62 24.48 7.79
C ILE A 214 -32.99 24.30 8.45
N ASN A 215 -33.10 23.43 9.46
CA ASN A 215 -34.40 23.07 10.03
C ASN A 215 -35.02 24.24 10.82
N THR A 216 -34.23 25.03 11.55
CA THR A 216 -34.76 26.16 12.32
C THR A 216 -35.50 27.20 11.45
N PRO A 217 -34.90 27.81 10.41
CA PRO A 217 -35.63 28.76 9.57
C PRO A 217 -36.77 28.11 8.77
N LEU A 218 -36.63 26.82 8.40
CA LEU A 218 -37.70 26.09 7.73
C LEU A 218 -38.96 25.96 8.60
N GLN A 219 -38.81 25.65 9.90
CA GLN A 219 -39.95 25.59 10.84
C GLN A 219 -40.60 26.96 11.03
N ILE A 220 -39.81 28.04 11.07
CA ILE A 220 -40.35 29.42 11.18
C ILE A 220 -41.20 29.76 9.95
N ILE A 221 -40.71 29.48 8.74
CA ILE A 221 -41.45 29.72 7.50
C ILE A 221 -42.71 28.86 7.44
N LYS A 222 -42.62 27.59 7.86
CA LYS A 222 -43.77 26.69 7.95
C LYS A 222 -44.84 27.27 8.88
N LEU A 223 -44.47 27.66 10.10
CA LEU A 223 -45.39 28.26 11.06
C LEU A 223 -46.03 29.54 10.50
N PHE A 224 -45.25 30.38 9.80
CA PHE A 224 -45.79 31.59 9.18
C PHE A 224 -46.83 31.26 8.10
N GLY A 225 -46.57 30.26 7.26
CA GLY A 225 -47.53 29.76 6.29
C GLY A 225 -48.82 29.21 6.94
N GLU A 226 -48.70 28.47 8.04
CA GLU A 226 -49.85 27.97 8.81
C GLU A 226 -50.70 29.11 9.39
N LYS A 227 -50.08 30.19 9.86
CA LYS A 227 -50.80 31.39 10.33
C LYS A 227 -51.56 32.07 9.20
N LEU A 228 -50.90 32.25 8.05
CA LEU A 228 -51.51 32.84 6.88
C LEU A 228 -52.71 32.02 6.36
N ALA A 229 -52.59 30.68 6.36
CA ALA A 229 -53.66 29.77 5.95
C ALA A 229 -54.89 29.83 6.87
N ASN A 230 -54.70 30.18 8.14
CA ASN A 230 -55.78 30.40 9.11
C ASN A 230 -56.29 31.84 9.13
N TYR A 231 -55.94 32.64 8.12
CA TYR A 231 -56.31 34.06 8.00
C TYR A 231 -55.78 34.94 9.15
N ASP A 232 -54.79 34.48 9.91
CA ASP A 232 -54.12 35.28 10.94
C ASP A 232 -53.07 36.19 10.29
N LEU A 233 -53.52 37.36 9.85
CA LEU A 233 -52.67 38.38 9.27
C LEU A 233 -51.91 39.19 10.34
N SER A 234 -52.18 39.01 11.63
CA SER A 234 -51.55 39.81 12.68
C SER A 234 -50.15 39.32 13.06
N TYR A 235 -49.76 38.11 12.63
CA TYR A 235 -48.48 37.50 12.98
C TYR A 235 -47.29 38.28 12.40
N GLU A 236 -46.39 38.73 13.29
CA GLU A 236 -45.19 39.48 12.93
C GLU A 236 -44.05 38.52 12.52
N PHE A 237 -43.62 38.61 11.26
CA PHE A 237 -42.52 37.79 10.74
C PHE A 237 -41.16 38.41 11.09
N LYS A 238 -40.33 37.69 11.86
CA LYS A 238 -38.95 38.08 12.18
C LYS A 238 -37.96 36.97 11.81
N LEU A 239 -37.44 37.02 10.58
CA LEU A 239 -36.32 36.18 10.14
C LEU A 239 -35.25 37.05 9.48
N THR A 240 -34.12 37.25 10.16
CA THR A 240 -32.99 38.03 9.63
C THR A 240 -31.94 37.08 9.05
N ARG A 241 -32.09 36.77 7.75
CA ARG A 241 -31.17 35.96 6.92
C ARG A 241 -31.24 36.43 5.46
N GLU A 242 -30.19 36.22 4.69
CA GLU A 242 -30.14 36.59 3.25
C GLU A 242 -30.12 35.37 2.31
N ASP A 243 -30.09 34.16 2.88
CA ASP A 243 -30.19 32.90 2.16
C ASP A 243 -31.61 32.64 1.61
N GLU A 244 -31.80 31.50 0.96
CA GLU A 244 -33.04 31.12 0.31
C GLU A 244 -34.25 31.15 1.28
N PHE A 245 -34.02 30.88 2.56
CA PHE A 245 -35.07 30.96 3.59
C PHE A 245 -35.44 32.41 3.91
N GLY A 246 -34.45 33.30 4.05
CA GLY A 246 -34.70 34.74 4.22
C GLY A 246 -35.48 35.34 3.04
N GLN A 247 -35.08 34.99 1.82
CA GLN A 247 -35.77 35.43 0.60
C GLN A 247 -37.21 34.92 0.51
N THR A 248 -37.43 33.64 0.86
CA THR A 248 -38.78 33.04 0.91
C THR A 248 -39.65 33.72 1.97
N GLY A 249 -39.10 33.96 3.16
CA GLY A 249 -39.77 34.65 4.25
C GLY A 249 -40.21 36.07 3.88
N ALA A 250 -39.31 36.84 3.25
CA ALA A 250 -39.61 38.19 2.78
C ALA A 250 -40.72 38.20 1.71
N ALA A 251 -40.73 37.23 0.80
CA ALA A 251 -41.78 37.09 -0.20
C ALA A 251 -43.15 36.77 0.44
N LEU A 252 -43.19 35.87 1.43
CA LEU A 252 -44.41 35.56 2.18
C LEU A 252 -44.92 36.76 2.98
N PHE A 253 -44.02 37.54 3.58
CA PHE A 253 -44.37 38.74 4.32
C PHE A 253 -45.03 39.77 3.39
N LYS A 254 -44.44 40.01 2.22
CA LYS A 254 -45.04 40.87 1.19
C LYS A 254 -46.42 40.37 0.75
N ALA A 255 -46.62 39.05 0.64
CA ALA A 255 -47.93 38.49 0.31
C ALA A 255 -48.97 38.73 1.43
N GLN A 256 -48.59 38.58 2.71
CA GLN A 256 -49.45 38.89 3.84
C GLN A 256 -49.88 40.37 3.84
N ASP A 257 -48.95 41.29 3.59
CA ASP A 257 -49.23 42.72 3.54
C ASP A 257 -50.19 43.08 2.40
N ASN A 258 -49.99 42.51 1.20
CA ASN A 258 -50.92 42.70 0.09
C ASN A 258 -52.34 42.19 0.42
N ILE A 259 -52.45 41.08 1.16
CA ILE A 259 -53.76 40.55 1.59
C ILE A 259 -54.40 41.47 2.63
N LYS A 260 -53.64 42.00 3.60
CA LYS A 260 -54.15 42.98 4.56
C LYS A 260 -54.69 44.23 3.87
N GLU A 261 -53.93 44.77 2.91
CA GLU A 261 -54.32 45.94 2.14
C GLU A 261 -55.63 45.67 1.38
N LEU A 262 -55.73 44.53 0.68
CA LEU A 262 -56.95 44.12 -0.01
C LEU A 262 -58.15 44.02 0.94
N VAL A 263 -57.98 43.39 2.10
CA VAL A 263 -59.06 43.27 3.11
C VAL A 263 -59.48 44.65 3.62
N ASN A 264 -58.54 45.54 3.92
CA ASN A 264 -58.85 46.91 4.36
C ASN A 264 -59.62 47.68 3.29
N THR A 265 -59.20 47.60 2.02
CA THR A 265 -59.93 48.24 0.90
C THR A 265 -61.35 47.69 0.75
N ILE A 266 -61.56 46.38 0.92
CA ILE A 266 -62.91 45.78 0.90
C ILE A 266 -63.77 46.30 2.05
N VAL A 267 -63.21 46.42 3.25
CA VAL A 267 -63.91 46.94 4.44
C VAL A 267 -64.29 48.41 4.24
N GLU A 268 -63.37 49.25 3.78
CA GLU A 268 -63.63 50.67 3.48
C GLU A 268 -64.73 50.84 2.43
N ASN A 269 -64.66 50.09 1.33
CA ASN A 269 -65.68 50.14 0.28
C ASN A 269 -67.06 49.66 0.79
N SER A 270 -67.10 48.64 1.64
CA SER A 270 -68.35 48.14 2.23
C SER A 270 -68.98 49.15 3.19
N GLN A 271 -68.16 49.87 3.97
CA GLN A 271 -68.62 50.95 4.85
C GLN A 271 -69.16 52.13 4.05
N ASN A 272 -68.47 52.55 2.99
CA ASN A 272 -68.94 53.62 2.09
C ASN A 272 -70.27 53.27 1.41
N MET A 273 -70.46 52.02 0.99
CA MET A 273 -71.71 51.54 0.40
C MET A 273 -72.86 51.51 1.41
N SER A 274 -72.58 51.10 2.65
CA SER A 274 -73.56 51.09 3.75
C SER A 274 -73.95 52.51 4.18
N ALA A 275 -73.03 53.48 4.11
CA ALA A 275 -73.30 54.88 4.41
C ALA A 275 -74.04 55.63 3.28
N SER A 276 -74.01 55.10 2.06
CA SER A 276 -74.67 55.68 0.88
C SER A 276 -76.05 55.05 0.58
N SER A 277 -76.44 54.02 1.34
CA SER A 277 -77.76 53.35 1.26
C SER A 277 -78.68 53.84 2.36
#